data_AF-A0A3R7SQ53-F1
#
_entry.id   AF-A0A3R7SQ53-F1
#
_cell.length_a   1.000
_cell.length_b   1.000
_cell.length_c   1.000
_cell.angle_alpha   90.00
_cell.angle_beta   90.00
_cell.angle_gamma   90.00
#
_symmetry.space_group_name_H-M   'P 1'
#
loop_
_entity.id
_entity.type
_entity.pdbx_description
1 polymer ?
#
loop_
_entity_poly.entity_id
_entity_poly.type
_entity_poly.pdbx_seq_one_letter_code
_entity_poly.pdbx_strand_id
1 'polypeptide(L)'
;MEALARQAKINFTTTKDTSIFEYFNNMAKAEDELFRVWKELTLNSTSDQSKYRVWDYPIKEQYTHILQVIEETGPVSRAEEGIKKVLDNENGEFAFIHDASEIRYEVYHSCDLTEVGEPFAEQPYAIAVQQGSHLQDEISRAILELQKDRYFEALSAQFWNSSARGICPNDNDSEGITLQSLGGVFIATLIGLALAMIALAAEVMYYKRTPSKVTDITAKMALKLDKDHVSRINVTPVY
;
A
#
# COMPACT_ATOMS: atom_id res chain seq x y z
N MET A 1 6.40 -12.29 1.73
CA MET A 1 5.84 -12.93 0.50
C MET A 1 4.35 -12.62 0.28
N GLU A 2 3.47 -12.70 1.28
CA GLU A 2 2.02 -12.45 1.08
C GLU A 2 1.69 -11.02 0.57
N ALA A 3 2.48 -10.02 0.97
CA ALA A 3 2.37 -8.65 0.46
C ALA A 3 2.67 -8.55 -1.06
N LEU A 4 3.66 -9.28 -1.54
CA LEU A 4 4.03 -9.36 -2.96
C LEU A 4 2.97 -10.16 -3.76
N ALA A 5 2.48 -11.27 -3.19
CA ALA A 5 1.48 -12.12 -3.84
C ALA A 5 0.09 -11.45 -3.97
N ARG A 6 -0.25 -10.48 -3.11
CA ARG A 6 -1.50 -9.70 -3.20
C ARG A 6 -1.49 -8.65 -4.32
N GLN A 7 -0.31 -8.25 -4.79
CA GLN A 7 -0.17 -7.29 -5.88
C GLN A 7 -0.16 -8.06 -7.21
N ALA A 8 -1.35 -8.36 -7.74
CA ALA A 8 -1.57 -9.15 -8.96
C ALA A 8 -0.98 -8.56 -10.27
N LYS A 9 -0.08 -7.57 -10.19
CA LYS A 9 0.48 -6.84 -11.33
C LYS A 9 2.01 -6.65 -11.27
N ILE A 10 2.70 -7.29 -10.33
CA ILE A 10 4.17 -7.19 -10.24
C ILE A 10 4.79 -8.44 -10.86
N ASN A 11 5.67 -8.22 -11.84
CA ASN A 11 6.49 -9.27 -12.42
C ASN A 11 7.66 -9.55 -11.47
N PHE A 12 7.99 -10.81 -11.24
CA PHE A 12 9.15 -11.14 -10.43
C PHE A 12 9.95 -12.29 -11.01
N THR A 13 11.25 -12.24 -10.79
CA THR A 13 12.19 -13.25 -11.26
C THR A 13 13.17 -13.64 -10.17
N THR A 14 13.90 -14.72 -10.42
CA THR A 14 14.99 -15.20 -9.58
C THR A 14 16.16 -15.66 -10.44
N THR A 15 17.24 -16.09 -9.78
CA THR A 15 18.44 -16.62 -10.45
C THR A 15 18.22 -18.06 -10.91
N LYS A 16 18.67 -18.36 -12.13
CA LYS A 16 18.56 -19.68 -12.74
C LYS A 16 19.56 -20.66 -12.10
N ASP A 17 19.16 -21.91 -11.96
CA ASP A 17 20.01 -23.04 -11.53
C ASP A 17 20.65 -22.84 -10.14
N THR A 18 20.04 -22.01 -9.29
CA THR A 18 20.44 -21.80 -7.88
C THR A 18 19.48 -22.51 -6.92
N SER A 19 19.90 -22.63 -5.65
CA SER A 19 19.06 -23.15 -4.57
C SER A 19 17.74 -22.40 -4.40
N ILE A 20 17.68 -21.14 -4.83
CA ILE A 20 16.49 -20.29 -4.73
C ILE A 20 15.44 -20.72 -5.76
N PHE A 21 15.85 -20.93 -7.02
CA PHE A 21 14.95 -21.47 -8.03
C PHE A 21 14.50 -22.90 -7.67
N GLU A 22 15.41 -23.72 -7.14
CA GLU A 22 15.08 -25.06 -6.67
C GLU A 22 14.07 -25.05 -5.52
N TYR A 23 14.18 -24.09 -4.59
CA TYR A 23 13.21 -23.90 -3.50
C TYR A 23 11.79 -23.68 -4.06
N PHE A 24 11.62 -22.78 -5.02
CA PHE A 24 10.31 -22.52 -5.62
C PHE A 24 9.77 -23.72 -6.39
N ASN A 25 10.63 -24.42 -7.13
CA ASN A 25 10.26 -25.64 -7.85
C ASN A 25 9.81 -26.75 -6.89
N ASN A 26 10.55 -26.98 -5.80
CA ASN A 26 10.22 -27.99 -4.81
C ASN A 26 8.92 -27.65 -4.07
N MET A 27 8.71 -26.37 -3.75
CA MET A 27 7.51 -25.92 -3.06
C MET A 27 6.27 -26.00 -3.95
N ALA A 28 6.36 -25.61 -5.23
CA ALA A 28 5.28 -25.78 -6.19
C ALA A 28 4.91 -27.26 -6.37
N LYS A 29 5.90 -28.15 -6.51
CA LYS A 29 5.67 -29.60 -6.57
C LYS A 29 4.99 -30.14 -5.30
N ALA A 30 5.36 -29.61 -4.12
CA ALA A 30 4.74 -30.00 -2.87
C ALA A 30 3.28 -29.53 -2.79
N GLU A 31 2.97 -28.33 -3.28
CA GLU A 31 1.59 -27.83 -3.39
C GLU A 31 0.76 -28.72 -4.33
N ASP A 32 1.28 -29.04 -5.50
CA ASP A 32 0.61 -29.90 -6.50
C ASP A 32 0.33 -31.30 -5.94
N GLU A 33 1.30 -31.89 -5.23
CA GLU A 33 1.15 -33.19 -4.59
C GLU A 33 0.08 -33.16 -3.50
N LEU A 34 0.06 -32.11 -2.69
CA LEU A 34 -0.92 -31.96 -1.63
C LEU A 34 -2.33 -31.77 -2.18
N PHE A 35 -2.47 -30.98 -3.25
CA PHE A 35 -3.72 -30.82 -3.97
C PHE A 35 -4.18 -32.16 -4.58
N ARG A 36 -3.27 -32.93 -5.17
CA ARG A 36 -3.55 -34.28 -5.70
C ARG A 36 -4.08 -35.21 -4.61
N VAL A 37 -3.38 -35.31 -3.48
CA VAL A 37 -3.78 -36.18 -2.35
C VAL A 37 -5.14 -35.75 -1.81
N TRP A 38 -5.37 -34.44 -1.64
CA TRP A 38 -6.67 -33.92 -1.22
C TRP A 38 -7.80 -34.28 -2.20
N LYS A 39 -7.54 -34.15 -3.50
CA LYS A 39 -8.49 -34.53 -4.55
C LYS A 39 -8.80 -36.03 -4.53
N GLU A 40 -7.82 -36.89 -4.29
CA GLU A 40 -8.04 -38.33 -4.16
C GLU A 40 -8.86 -38.67 -2.91
N LEU A 41 -8.57 -38.05 -1.77
CA LEU A 41 -9.31 -38.25 -0.53
C LEU A 41 -10.79 -37.84 -0.66
N THR A 42 -11.07 -36.74 -1.36
CA THR A 42 -12.43 -36.22 -1.55
C THR A 42 -13.22 -36.98 -2.61
N LEU A 43 -12.57 -37.46 -3.69
CA LEU A 43 -13.26 -38.11 -4.82
C LEU A 43 -13.32 -39.64 -4.73
N ASN A 44 -12.35 -40.31 -4.08
CA ASN A 44 -12.19 -41.78 -4.13
C ASN A 44 -12.53 -42.50 -2.80
N SER A 45 -13.11 -41.81 -1.81
CA SER A 45 -13.54 -42.43 -0.54
C SER A 45 -14.81 -43.27 -0.72
N THR A 46 -14.66 -44.59 -0.86
CA THR A 46 -15.74 -45.55 -1.12
C THR A 46 -16.49 -46.04 0.12
N SER A 47 -16.15 -45.60 1.34
CA SER A 47 -16.80 -46.09 2.58
C SER A 47 -17.30 -45.01 3.54
N ASP A 48 -16.64 -43.85 3.62
CA ASP A 48 -16.92 -42.80 4.61
C ASP A 48 -17.15 -41.42 3.94
N GLN A 49 -17.81 -41.47 2.78
CA GLN A 49 -17.99 -40.36 1.84
C GLN A 49 -18.73 -39.15 2.44
N SER A 50 -19.39 -39.27 3.60
CA SER A 50 -20.07 -38.16 4.26
C SER A 50 -19.18 -37.36 5.21
N LYS A 51 -18.07 -37.92 5.71
CA LYS A 51 -17.23 -37.30 6.75
C LYS A 51 -16.18 -36.34 6.22
N TYR A 52 -15.77 -36.47 4.96
CA TYR A 52 -14.62 -35.74 4.39
C TYR A 52 -14.99 -34.87 3.17
N ARG A 53 -16.27 -34.53 2.99
CA ARG A 53 -16.71 -33.63 1.91
C ARG A 53 -16.42 -32.19 2.27
N VAL A 54 -15.26 -31.71 1.84
CA VAL A 54 -14.90 -30.29 1.86
C VAL A 54 -14.88 -29.80 0.41
N TRP A 55 -15.58 -28.70 0.12
CA TRP A 55 -15.66 -28.12 -1.23
C TRP A 55 -14.48 -27.21 -1.55
N ASP A 56 -13.92 -26.59 -0.52
CA ASP A 56 -12.81 -25.67 -0.64
C ASP A 56 -11.52 -26.36 -0.18
N TYR A 57 -10.50 -26.35 -1.04
CA TYR A 57 -9.17 -26.80 -0.64
C TYR A 57 -8.65 -25.87 0.47
N PRO A 58 -8.28 -26.38 1.66
CA PRO A 58 -8.01 -25.54 2.83
C PRO A 58 -6.67 -24.80 2.80
N ILE A 59 -5.85 -25.04 1.77
CA ILE A 59 -4.50 -24.49 1.64
C ILE A 59 -4.48 -23.55 0.44
N LYS A 60 -3.87 -22.38 0.61
CA LYS A 60 -3.73 -21.39 -0.48
C LYS A 60 -2.61 -21.85 -1.41
N GLU A 61 -2.92 -22.06 -2.69
CA GLU A 61 -1.93 -22.27 -3.75
C GLU A 61 -1.22 -20.94 -4.04
N GLN A 62 0.03 -20.81 -3.62
CA GLN A 62 0.80 -19.58 -3.78
C GLN A 62 2.08 -19.82 -4.59
N TYR A 63 2.77 -20.92 -4.32
CA TYR A 63 4.06 -21.20 -4.93
C TYR A 63 3.94 -21.67 -6.38
N THR A 64 2.89 -22.38 -6.75
CA THR A 64 2.61 -22.73 -8.16
C THR A 64 2.41 -21.49 -9.02
N HIS A 65 1.63 -20.51 -8.55
CA HIS A 65 1.44 -19.23 -9.26
C HIS A 65 2.74 -18.41 -9.32
N ILE A 66 3.51 -18.39 -8.22
CA ILE A 66 4.81 -17.71 -8.17
C ILE A 66 5.78 -18.31 -9.19
N LEU A 67 5.91 -19.64 -9.21
CA LEU A 67 6.80 -20.30 -10.16
C LEU A 67 6.39 -20.02 -11.62
N GLN A 68 5.09 -20.02 -11.92
CA GLN A 68 4.58 -19.68 -13.24
C GLN A 68 5.01 -18.26 -13.67
N VAL A 69 4.88 -17.26 -12.81
CA VAL A 69 5.33 -15.88 -13.12
C VAL A 69 6.84 -15.81 -13.31
N ILE A 70 7.63 -16.54 -12.53
CA ILE A 70 9.09 -16.61 -12.69
C ILE A 70 9.46 -17.23 -14.06
N GLU A 71 8.75 -18.27 -14.48
CA GLU A 71 8.97 -18.91 -15.78
C GLU A 71 8.53 -18.03 -16.96
N GLU A 72 7.40 -17.32 -16.83
CA GLU A 72 6.90 -16.37 -17.82
C GLU A 72 7.83 -15.16 -17.99
N THR A 73 8.36 -14.61 -16.90
CA THR A 73 9.30 -13.48 -16.92
C THR A 73 10.72 -13.88 -17.33
N GLY A 74 11.07 -15.14 -17.10
CA GLY A 74 12.37 -15.73 -17.41
C GLY A 74 13.40 -15.50 -16.29
N PRO A 75 13.97 -16.57 -15.70
CA PRO A 75 15.01 -16.45 -14.68
C PRO A 75 16.31 -15.87 -15.24
N VAL A 76 17.01 -15.07 -14.43
CA VAL A 76 18.28 -14.43 -14.80
C VAL A 76 19.47 -15.36 -14.55
N SER A 77 20.58 -15.17 -15.27
CA SER A 77 21.74 -16.06 -15.09
C SER A 77 22.59 -15.67 -13.87
N ARG A 78 22.60 -14.38 -13.51
CA ARG A 78 23.38 -13.82 -12.41
C ARG A 78 22.56 -12.82 -11.59
N ALA A 79 22.94 -12.64 -10.33
CA ALA A 79 22.32 -11.69 -9.41
C ALA A 79 22.39 -10.24 -9.94
N GLU A 80 23.57 -9.85 -10.44
CA GLU A 80 23.85 -8.54 -11.04
C GLU A 80 22.85 -8.17 -12.15
N GLU A 81 22.48 -9.14 -12.99
CA GLU A 81 21.49 -8.95 -14.07
C GLU A 81 20.08 -8.73 -13.50
N GLY A 82 19.74 -9.44 -12.42
CA GLY A 82 18.48 -9.28 -11.71
C GLY A 82 18.33 -7.90 -11.09
N ILE A 83 19.38 -7.43 -10.40
CA ILE A 83 19.43 -6.09 -9.79
C ILE A 83 19.35 -5.02 -10.88
N LYS A 84 20.11 -5.17 -11.98
CA LYS A 84 20.05 -4.24 -13.11
C LYS A 84 18.66 -4.17 -13.73
N LYS A 85 17.96 -5.30 -13.89
CA LYS A 85 16.58 -5.32 -14.40
C LYS A 85 15.59 -4.57 -13.49
N VAL A 86 15.81 -4.58 -12.18
CA VAL A 86 15.01 -3.79 -11.22
C VAL A 86 15.29 -2.31 -11.40
N LEU A 87 16.57 -1.91 -11.48
CA LEU A 87 16.97 -0.51 -11.69
C LEU A 87 16.48 0.04 -13.04
N ASP A 88 16.53 -0.75 -14.10
CA ASP A 88 16.04 -0.37 -15.43
C ASP A 88 14.51 -0.19 -15.46
N ASN A 89 13.78 -0.70 -14.46
CA ASN A 89 12.31 -0.65 -14.37
C ASN A 89 11.84 0.34 -13.30
N GLU A 90 11.94 1.63 -13.62
CA GLU A 90 11.58 2.75 -12.73
C GLU A 90 10.09 2.79 -12.31
N ASN A 91 9.22 2.03 -12.99
CA ASN A 91 7.79 2.01 -12.69
C ASN A 91 7.44 1.20 -11.43
N GLY A 92 8.41 0.51 -10.81
CA GLY A 92 8.19 -0.31 -9.60
C GLY A 92 7.30 -1.54 -9.85
N GLU A 93 7.15 -1.96 -11.11
CA GLU A 93 6.33 -3.12 -11.50
C GLU A 93 7.14 -4.43 -11.60
N PHE A 94 8.41 -4.40 -11.18
CA PHE A 94 9.30 -5.55 -11.22
C PHE A 94 10.03 -5.76 -9.89
N ALA A 95 10.09 -7.01 -9.43
CA ALA A 95 10.78 -7.40 -8.21
C ALA A 95 11.77 -8.54 -8.48
N PHE A 96 12.95 -8.47 -7.86
CA PHE A 96 13.95 -9.53 -7.93
C PHE A 96 14.04 -10.26 -6.60
N ILE A 97 13.89 -11.59 -6.65
CA ILE A 97 13.93 -12.45 -5.46
C ILE A 97 15.32 -13.10 -5.37
N HIS A 98 16.07 -12.74 -4.33
CA HIS A 98 17.39 -13.28 -4.06
C HIS A 98 17.67 -13.47 -2.56
N ASP A 99 18.90 -13.89 -2.19
CA ASP A 99 19.33 -14.03 -0.80
C ASP A 99 19.16 -12.68 -0.07
N ALA A 100 18.49 -12.72 1.09
CA ALA A 100 18.20 -11.54 1.90
C ALA A 100 19.48 -10.77 2.28
N SER A 101 20.59 -11.46 2.54
CA SER A 101 21.85 -10.80 2.90
C SER A 101 22.45 -10.01 1.73
N GLU A 102 22.35 -10.55 0.52
CA GLU A 102 22.86 -9.92 -0.71
C GLU A 102 21.98 -8.74 -1.11
N ILE A 103 20.65 -8.89 -1.08
CA ILE A 103 19.72 -7.78 -1.33
C ILE A 103 19.92 -6.66 -0.31
N ARG A 104 20.06 -7.00 0.97
CA ARG A 104 20.29 -6.01 2.03
C ARG A 104 21.58 -5.23 1.83
N TYR A 105 22.62 -5.88 1.31
CA TYR A 105 23.87 -5.23 0.95
C TYR A 105 23.69 -4.25 -0.23
N GLU A 106 22.99 -4.65 -1.28
CA GLU A 106 22.71 -3.80 -2.45
C GLU A 106 21.84 -2.59 -2.10
N VAL A 107 20.78 -2.80 -1.29
CA VAL A 107 19.92 -1.73 -0.77
C VAL A 107 20.67 -0.80 0.19
N TYR A 108 21.70 -1.30 0.87
CA TYR A 108 22.56 -0.48 1.72
C TYR A 108 23.50 0.43 0.89
N HIS A 109 23.85 0.02 -0.33
CA HIS A 109 24.71 0.77 -1.25
C HIS A 109 23.97 1.68 -2.23
N SER A 110 22.74 1.33 -2.63
CA SER A 110 21.94 2.08 -3.61
C SER A 110 20.61 2.54 -3.01
N CYS A 111 20.27 3.81 -3.24
CA CYS A 111 19.03 4.42 -2.76
C CYS A 111 17.82 4.15 -3.66
N ASP A 112 18.08 3.72 -4.90
CA ASP A 112 17.05 3.43 -5.89
C ASP A 112 16.41 2.05 -5.65
N LEU A 113 16.99 1.25 -4.75
CA LEU A 113 16.53 -0.07 -4.39
C LEU A 113 15.85 -0.05 -3.03
N THR A 114 14.75 -0.79 -2.93
CA THR A 114 14.03 -0.99 -1.66
C THR A 114 13.78 -2.47 -1.44
N GLU A 115 13.98 -2.91 -0.19
CA GLU A 115 13.63 -4.27 0.23
C GLU A 115 12.12 -4.32 0.54
N VAL A 116 11.41 -5.30 -0.02
CA VAL A 116 9.96 -5.45 0.16
C VAL A 116 9.60 -6.75 0.86
N GLY A 117 8.93 -6.61 2.01
CA GLY A 117 8.47 -7.73 2.83
C GLY A 117 9.53 -8.24 3.79
N GLU A 118 9.17 -9.30 4.51
CA GLU A 118 10.10 -9.98 5.43
C GLU A 118 10.87 -11.09 4.70
N PRO A 119 12.13 -11.33 5.07
CA PRO A 119 12.87 -12.51 4.62
C PRO A 119 12.09 -13.79 4.89
N PHE A 120 12.15 -14.71 3.96
CA PHE A 120 11.51 -16.02 4.06
C PHE A 120 12.51 -17.11 3.71
N ALA A 121 12.29 -18.31 4.23
CA ALA A 121 13.17 -19.46 4.02
C ALA A 121 14.65 -19.15 4.35
N GLU A 122 14.90 -18.35 5.40
CA GLU A 122 16.25 -18.02 5.84
C GLU A 122 17.04 -19.30 6.17
N GLN A 123 18.17 -19.47 5.49
CA GLN A 123 19.10 -20.56 5.74
C GLN A 123 20.29 -20.02 6.54
N PRO A 124 20.56 -20.56 7.74
CA PRO A 124 21.70 -20.10 8.53
C PRO A 124 23.01 -20.51 7.86
N TYR A 125 23.99 -19.60 7.84
CA TYR A 125 25.34 -19.94 7.42
C TYR A 125 26.02 -20.86 8.45
N ALA A 126 26.74 -21.87 7.96
CA ALA A 126 27.43 -22.85 8.78
C ALA A 126 28.84 -23.10 8.26
N ILE A 127 29.77 -23.37 9.18
CA ILE A 127 31.14 -23.76 8.85
C ILE A 127 31.20 -25.28 8.75
N ALA A 128 31.50 -25.79 7.56
CA ALA A 128 31.67 -27.22 7.33
C ALA A 128 33.08 -27.65 7.73
N VAL A 129 33.17 -28.77 8.47
CA VAL A 129 34.42 -29.41 8.87
C VAL A 129 34.42 -30.87 8.43
N GLN A 130 35.61 -31.44 8.22
CA GLN A 130 35.73 -32.86 7.87
C GLN A 130 35.12 -33.73 8.97
N GLN A 131 34.35 -34.74 8.57
CA GLN A 131 33.75 -35.70 9.50
C GLN A 131 34.83 -36.39 10.35
N GLY A 132 34.65 -36.41 11.66
CA GLY A 132 35.60 -36.99 12.62
C GLY A 132 36.76 -36.06 13.02
N SER A 133 36.78 -34.81 12.56
CA SER A 133 37.78 -33.83 12.98
C SER A 133 37.52 -33.32 14.40
N HIS A 134 38.57 -33.23 15.22
CA HIS A 134 38.51 -32.63 16.57
C HIS A 134 38.11 -31.14 16.55
N LEU A 135 38.30 -30.46 15.40
CA LEU A 135 37.98 -29.05 15.22
C LEU A 135 36.48 -28.78 15.28
N GLN A 136 35.63 -29.79 15.04
CA GLN A 136 34.18 -29.62 15.07
C GLN A 136 33.73 -29.11 16.44
N ASP A 137 34.17 -29.77 17.51
CA ASP A 137 33.77 -29.44 18.87
C ASP A 137 34.36 -28.11 19.33
N GLU A 138 35.61 -27.83 18.94
CA GLU A 138 36.31 -26.59 19.30
C GLU A 138 35.67 -25.36 18.63
N ILE A 139 35.40 -25.43 17.33
CA ILE A 139 34.74 -24.35 16.58
C ILE A 139 33.31 -24.14 17.09
N SER A 140 32.58 -25.23 17.35
CA SER A 140 31.21 -25.14 17.86
C SER A 140 31.16 -24.45 19.23
N ARG A 141 32.08 -24.78 20.13
CA ARG A 141 32.21 -24.11 21.44
C ARG A 141 32.56 -22.63 21.29
N ALA A 142 33.52 -22.29 20.42
CA ALA A 142 33.90 -20.91 20.17
C ALA A 142 32.73 -20.07 19.63
N ILE A 143 31.95 -20.61 18.68
CA ILE A 143 30.76 -19.92 18.14
C ILE A 143 29.73 -19.67 19.25
N LEU A 144 29.49 -20.66 20.12
CA LEU A 144 28.56 -20.51 21.25
C LEU A 144 29.04 -19.45 22.25
N GLU A 145 30.34 -19.35 22.50
CA GLU A 145 30.92 -18.32 23.36
C GLU A 145 30.73 -16.92 22.77
N LEU A 146 30.99 -16.75 21.46
CA LEU A 146 30.73 -15.50 20.74
C LEU A 146 29.25 -15.11 20.75
N GLN A 147 28.35 -16.09 20.65
CA GLN A 147 26.90 -15.84 20.75
C GLN A 147 26.49 -15.42 22.17
N LYS A 148 27.03 -16.09 23.20
CA LYS A 148 26.83 -15.71 24.61
C LYS A 148 27.26 -14.26 24.87
N ASP A 149 28.38 -13.86 24.27
CA ASP A 149 28.97 -12.53 24.44
C ASP A 149 28.34 -11.47 23.53
N ARG A 150 27.27 -11.80 22.79
CA ARG A 150 26.56 -10.91 21.85
C ARG A 150 27.48 -10.31 20.78
N TYR A 151 28.56 -11.00 20.43
CA TYR A 151 29.53 -10.53 19.45
C TYR A 151 28.87 -10.30 18.08
N PHE A 152 28.01 -11.22 17.63
CA PHE A 152 27.30 -11.09 16.36
C PHE A 152 26.28 -9.95 16.35
N GLU A 153 25.64 -9.65 17.48
CA GLU A 153 24.73 -8.50 17.60
C GLU A 153 25.52 -7.19 17.48
N ALA A 154 26.68 -7.10 18.14
CA ALA A 154 27.58 -5.95 18.04
C ALA A 154 28.11 -5.78 16.62
N LEU A 155 28.47 -6.88 15.94
CA LEU A 155 28.93 -6.88 14.56
C LEU A 155 27.82 -6.44 13.59
N SER A 156 26.62 -7.01 13.75
CA SER A 156 25.44 -6.64 12.96
C SER A 156 25.10 -5.15 13.15
N ALA A 157 25.14 -4.65 14.39
CA ALA A 157 24.98 -3.23 14.65
C ALA A 157 26.10 -2.40 14.00
N GLN A 158 27.36 -2.84 14.06
CA GLN A 158 28.46 -2.11 13.42
C GLN A 158 28.29 -1.99 11.90
N PHE A 159 27.96 -3.08 11.21
CA PHE A 159 27.85 -3.08 9.74
C PHE A 159 26.51 -2.52 9.24
N TRP A 160 25.41 -2.76 9.95
CA TRP A 160 24.08 -2.36 9.49
C TRP A 160 23.52 -1.08 10.15
N ASN A 161 24.05 -0.63 11.30
CA ASN A 161 23.62 0.61 11.97
C ASN A 161 24.51 1.81 11.59
N SER A 162 25.73 1.58 11.11
CA SER A 162 26.69 2.65 10.82
C SER A 162 26.55 3.20 9.40
N SER A 163 26.16 4.47 9.30
CA SER A 163 26.68 5.49 8.36
C SER A 163 26.40 5.50 6.84
N ALA A 164 26.00 4.44 6.11
CA ALA A 164 25.80 4.58 4.65
C ALA A 164 24.36 4.87 4.19
N ARG A 165 23.34 4.46 4.95
CA ARG A 165 21.95 4.88 4.64
C ARG A 165 21.74 6.39 4.79
N GLY A 166 22.68 7.11 5.41
CA GLY A 166 22.64 8.56 5.62
C GLY A 166 22.97 9.42 4.39
N ILE A 167 23.27 8.84 3.22
CA ILE A 167 23.54 9.58 1.98
C ILE A 167 22.43 9.39 0.94
N CYS A 168 21.40 8.60 1.24
CA CYS A 168 20.19 8.67 0.44
C CYS A 168 19.48 9.99 0.76
N PRO A 169 19.12 10.80 -0.26
CA PRO A 169 18.20 11.89 -0.02
C PRO A 169 16.97 11.30 0.67
N ASN A 170 16.58 11.88 1.80
CA ASN A 170 15.35 11.51 2.47
C ASN A 170 14.18 11.95 1.58
N ASP A 171 13.92 11.17 0.54
CA ASP A 171 12.64 11.20 -0.20
C ASP A 171 11.57 10.42 0.57
N ASN A 172 11.81 10.14 1.86
CA ASN A 172 10.75 10.27 2.86
C ASN A 172 10.32 11.75 2.94
N ASP A 173 9.75 12.24 1.84
CA ASP A 173 8.54 13.04 1.90
C ASP A 173 7.55 12.23 2.72
N SER A 174 7.65 12.41 4.03
CA SER A 174 6.57 12.47 4.98
C SER A 174 5.40 11.54 4.67
N GLU A 175 5.11 10.62 5.59
CA GLU A 175 3.75 10.10 5.83
C GLU A 175 2.79 11.25 6.25
N GLY A 176 2.78 12.33 5.48
CA GLY A 176 2.06 13.57 5.63
C GLY A 176 1.44 13.85 4.29
N ILE A 177 0.15 14.16 4.32
CA ILE A 177 -0.65 14.37 3.12
C ILE A 177 -0.01 15.49 2.28
N THR A 178 0.44 15.17 1.06
CA THR A 178 1.09 16.14 0.17
C THR A 178 0.09 17.21 -0.28
N LEU A 179 0.57 18.43 -0.50
CA LEU A 179 -0.25 19.56 -0.98
C LEU A 179 -0.97 19.23 -2.29
N GLN A 180 -0.39 18.34 -3.11
CA GLN A 180 -0.94 17.90 -4.38
C GLN A 180 -2.19 17.01 -4.19
N SER A 181 -2.19 16.12 -3.20
CA SER A 181 -3.38 15.32 -2.84
C SER A 181 -4.49 16.16 -2.18
N LEU A 182 -4.15 17.22 -1.43
CA LEU A 182 -5.12 18.16 -0.83
C LEU A 182 -5.55 19.30 -1.76
N GLY A 183 -4.92 19.44 -2.94
CA GLY A 183 -5.19 20.53 -3.88
C GLY A 183 -6.66 20.58 -4.34
N GLY A 184 -7.31 19.42 -4.46
CA GLY A 184 -8.73 19.33 -4.80
C GLY A 184 -9.65 20.03 -3.79
N VAL A 185 -9.34 19.94 -2.49
CA VAL A 185 -10.13 20.59 -1.43
C VAL A 185 -9.97 22.11 -1.51
N PHE A 186 -8.76 22.61 -1.68
CA PHE A 186 -8.51 24.05 -1.83
C PHE A 186 -9.21 24.64 -3.07
N ILE A 187 -9.15 23.95 -4.21
CA ILE A 187 -9.82 24.40 -5.44
C ILE A 187 -11.34 24.41 -5.26
N ALA A 188 -11.91 23.35 -4.65
CA ALA A 188 -13.35 23.27 -4.39
C ALA A 188 -13.84 24.40 -3.47
N THR A 189 -13.09 24.73 -2.41
CA THR A 189 -13.45 25.83 -1.50
C THR A 189 -13.39 27.21 -2.16
N LEU A 190 -12.40 27.47 -3.03
CA LEU A 190 -12.31 28.73 -3.78
C LEU A 190 -13.48 28.91 -4.76
N ILE A 191 -13.87 27.84 -5.47
CA ILE A 191 -15.02 27.87 -6.36
C ILE A 191 -16.32 28.09 -5.56
N GLY A 192 -16.46 27.40 -4.43
CA GLY A 192 -17.60 27.57 -3.53
C GLY A 192 -17.73 29.01 -3.01
N LEU A 193 -16.61 29.62 -2.61
CA LEU A 193 -16.56 31.02 -2.18
C LEU A 193 -16.97 31.97 -3.32
N ALA A 194 -16.45 31.76 -4.53
CA ALA A 194 -16.78 32.59 -5.69
C ALA A 194 -18.28 32.51 -6.04
N LEU A 195 -18.86 31.30 -6.05
CA LEU A 195 -20.29 31.11 -6.30
C LEU A 195 -21.16 31.74 -5.22
N ALA A 196 -20.77 31.64 -3.95
CA ALA A 196 -21.47 32.29 -2.85
C ALA A 196 -21.47 33.83 -2.99
N MET A 197 -20.32 34.41 -3.38
CA MET A 197 -20.20 35.84 -3.64
C MET A 197 -21.08 36.29 -4.82
N ILE A 198 -21.14 35.49 -5.90
CA ILE A 198 -21.99 35.78 -7.06
C ILE A 198 -23.47 35.69 -6.69
N ALA A 199 -23.88 34.64 -5.96
CA ALA A 199 -25.25 34.48 -5.51
C ALA A 199 -25.70 35.64 -4.62
N LEU A 200 -24.85 36.06 -3.67
CA LEU A 200 -25.11 37.22 -2.81
C LEU A 200 -25.22 38.51 -3.62
N ALA A 201 -24.32 38.73 -4.58
CA ALA A 201 -24.39 39.89 -5.47
C ALA A 201 -25.68 39.90 -6.32
N ALA A 202 -26.09 38.73 -6.81
CA ALA A 202 -27.32 38.56 -7.58
C ALA A 202 -28.57 38.86 -6.73
N GLU A 203 -28.63 38.37 -5.49
CA GLU A 203 -29.72 38.65 -4.55
C GLU A 203 -29.81 40.14 -4.21
N VAL A 204 -28.67 40.79 -3.93
CA VAL A 204 -28.64 42.23 -3.63
C VAL A 204 -29.09 43.05 -4.85
N MET A 205 -28.67 42.68 -6.06
CA MET A 205 -29.12 43.33 -7.29
C MET A 205 -30.61 43.08 -7.55
N TYR A 206 -31.11 41.87 -7.30
CA TYR A 206 -32.53 41.55 -7.44
C TYR A 206 -33.38 42.33 -6.44
N TYR A 207 -32.96 42.41 -5.18
CA TYR A 207 -33.64 43.19 -4.14
C TYR A 207 -33.61 44.69 -4.47
N LYS A 208 -32.48 45.23 -4.96
CA LYS A 208 -32.39 46.64 -5.37
C LYS A 208 -33.18 46.96 -6.64
N ARG A 209 -33.31 46.03 -7.59
CA ARG A 209 -34.07 46.21 -8.84
C ARG A 209 -35.55 45.90 -8.72
N THR A 210 -35.96 45.16 -7.69
CA THR A 210 -37.38 45.01 -7.36
C THR A 210 -37.76 46.24 -6.54
N PRO A 211 -38.45 47.25 -7.10
CA PRO A 211 -38.93 48.38 -6.30
C PRO A 211 -39.79 47.77 -5.20
N SER A 212 -39.48 48.10 -3.94
CA SER A 212 -40.26 47.64 -2.82
C SER A 212 -41.73 48.00 -3.08
N LYS A 213 -42.57 47.02 -3.42
CA LYS A 213 -44.03 47.19 -3.43
C LYS A 213 -44.54 47.70 -2.07
N VAL A 214 -43.69 47.64 -1.03
CA VAL A 214 -43.88 48.24 0.29
C VAL A 214 -44.15 49.75 0.21
N THR A 215 -43.45 50.53 -0.63
CA THR A 215 -43.73 51.98 -0.73
C THR A 215 -45.13 52.25 -1.31
N ASP A 216 -45.57 51.43 -2.27
CA ASP A 216 -46.89 51.50 -2.89
C ASP A 216 -48.02 51.12 -1.90
N ILE A 217 -47.78 50.16 -1.00
CA ILE A 217 -48.74 49.76 0.03
C ILE A 217 -48.84 50.84 1.13
N THR A 218 -47.72 51.42 1.57
CA THR A 218 -47.74 52.54 2.52
C THR A 218 -48.36 53.81 1.93
N ALA A 219 -48.13 54.11 0.64
CA ALA A 219 -48.78 55.23 -0.04
C ALA A 219 -50.29 55.02 -0.20
N LYS A 220 -50.72 53.79 -0.53
CA LYS A 220 -52.15 53.42 -0.59
C LYS A 220 -52.83 53.43 0.78
N MET A 221 -52.13 53.03 1.85
CA MET A 221 -52.62 53.13 3.22
C MET A 221 -52.72 54.59 3.70
N ALA A 222 -51.75 55.44 3.37
CA ALA A 222 -51.77 56.86 3.71
C ALA A 222 -52.92 57.62 3.01
N LEU A 223 -53.17 57.35 1.72
CA LEU A 223 -54.32 57.92 0.99
C LEU A 223 -55.67 57.43 1.52
N LYS A 224 -55.74 56.21 2.07
CA LYS A 224 -56.97 55.68 2.67
C LYS A 224 -57.27 56.33 4.03
N LEU A 225 -56.24 56.60 4.83
CA LEU A 225 -56.36 57.35 6.09
C LEU A 225 -56.79 58.81 5.88
N ASP A 226 -56.27 59.49 4.85
CA ASP A 226 -56.68 60.85 4.50
C ASP A 226 -58.17 60.91 4.07
N LYS A 227 -58.61 59.96 3.24
CA LYS A 227 -60.00 59.86 2.79
C LYS A 227 -60.99 59.54 3.94
N ASP A 228 -60.57 58.71 4.89
CA ASP A 228 -61.37 58.40 6.09
C ASP A 228 -61.38 59.56 7.11
N HIS A 229 -60.37 60.44 7.11
CA HIS A 229 -60.36 61.65 7.94
C HIS A 229 -61.29 62.73 7.37
N VAL A 230 -61.27 62.95 6.05
CA VAL A 230 -62.17 63.91 5.38
C VAL A 230 -63.65 63.50 5.50
N SER A 231 -63.97 62.20 5.47
CA SER A 231 -65.35 61.73 5.64
C SER A 231 -65.89 61.92 7.06
N ARG A 232 -65.03 61.91 8.09
CA ARG A 232 -65.42 62.17 9.48
C ARG A 232 -65.64 63.65 9.80
N ILE A 233 -65.07 64.58 9.03
CA ILE A 233 -65.28 66.03 9.21
C ILE A 233 -66.63 66.47 8.64
N ASN A 234 -67.20 65.74 7.67
CA ASN A 234 -68.46 66.10 7.00
C ASN A 234 -69.75 65.58 7.67
N VAL A 235 -69.68 65.11 8.92
CA VAL A 235 -70.87 64.69 9.67
C VAL A 235 -70.89 65.34 11.05
N THR A 236 -71.26 66.62 11.09
CA THR A 236 -72.02 67.27 12.19
C THR A 236 -72.42 68.69 11.77
N PRO A 237 -73.64 68.92 11.25
CA PRO A 237 -74.24 70.25 11.32
C PRO A 237 -74.91 70.41 12.69
N VAL A 238 -74.54 71.52 13.33
CA VAL A 238 -75.15 72.13 14.51
C VAL A 238 -76.63 72.43 14.26
N TYR A 239 -77.50 72.10 15.23
CA TYR A 239 -78.41 73.01 15.93
C TYR A 239 -78.78 72.42 17.29
#